data_AF-A0AAV4Q7B2-F1
#
_entry.id   AF-A0AAV4Q7B2-F1
#
_cell.length_a   1.000
_cell.length_b   1.000
_cell.length_c   1.000
_cell.angle_alpha   90.00
_cell.angle_beta   90.00
_cell.angle_gamma   90.00
#
_symmetry.space_group_name_H-M   'P 1'
#
loop_
_entity.id
_entity.type
_entity.pdbx_description
1 polymer ?
#
loop_
_entity_poly.entity_id
_entity_poly.type
_entity_poly.pdbx_seq_one_letter_code
_entity_poly.pdbx_strand_id
1 'polypeptide(L)'
;MKYKLETADIVFLVKALSHIPHTHKLLALQNIVGCLKMGALLVYMDYPYPHSVFSLVSSHLKEVCKSRKDRYRLKSQYSGLFGCSNIATCRANVKVFERYQRSFKINYKKS
;
A
#
# COMPACT_ATOMS: atom_id res chain seq x y z
N MET A 1 3.46 14.66 -9.42
CA MET A 1 2.86 13.39 -8.94
C MET A 1 1.42 13.58 -8.45
N LYS A 2 1.12 14.67 -7.72
CA LYS A 2 -0.23 15.02 -7.21
C LYS A 2 -1.36 14.86 -8.24
N TYR A 3 -1.27 15.52 -9.39
CA TYR A 3 -2.29 15.43 -10.46
C TYR A 3 -2.56 13.98 -10.94
N LYS A 4 -1.52 13.13 -10.99
CA LYS A 4 -1.68 11.72 -11.38
C LYS A 4 -2.46 10.92 -10.33
N LEU A 5 -2.30 11.24 -9.05
CA LEU A 5 -3.03 10.59 -7.95
C LEU A 5 -4.48 11.09 -7.86
N GLU A 6 -4.70 12.38 -8.12
CA GLU A 6 -6.04 13.01 -8.08
C GLU A 6 -6.96 12.50 -9.19
N THR A 7 -6.39 12.02 -10.30
CA THR A 7 -7.16 11.51 -11.44
C THR A 7 -7.26 9.99 -11.46
N ALA A 8 -6.35 9.28 -10.78
CA ALA A 8 -6.30 7.82 -10.78
C ALA A 8 -7.51 7.17 -10.10
N ASP A 9 -8.11 6.19 -10.77
CA ASP A 9 -9.12 5.30 -10.19
C ASP A 9 -8.49 4.21 -9.33
N ILE A 10 -7.30 3.74 -9.71
CA ILE A 10 -6.60 2.66 -9.04
C ILE A 10 -5.12 3.03 -8.87
N VAL A 11 -4.60 2.88 -7.66
CA VAL A 11 -3.21 3.11 -7.32
C VAL A 11 -2.61 1.86 -6.70
N PHE A 12 -1.52 1.38 -7.29
CA PHE A 12 -0.76 0.25 -6.78
C PHE A 12 0.43 0.73 -5.95
N LEU A 13 0.51 0.30 -4.70
CA LEU A 13 1.66 0.50 -3.83
C LEU A 13 2.35 -0.84 -3.58
N VAL A 14 3.36 -1.13 -4.40
CA VAL A 14 4.13 -2.37 -4.34
C VAL A 14 5.47 -2.10 -3.68
N LYS A 15 5.71 -2.71 -2.51
CA LYS A 15 6.91 -2.48 -1.67
C LYS A 15 7.21 -1.02 -1.33
N ALA A 16 6.28 -0.10 -1.57
CA ALA A 16 6.52 1.34 -1.49
C ALA A 16 6.91 1.79 -0.08
N LEU A 17 6.25 1.28 0.96
CA LEU A 17 6.55 1.65 2.35
C LEU A 17 7.72 0.88 2.93
N SER A 18 8.14 -0.24 2.32
CA SER A 18 9.30 -1.01 2.76
C SER A 18 10.62 -0.26 2.58
N HIS A 19 10.70 0.67 1.61
CA HIS A 19 11.88 1.50 1.36
C HIS A 19 11.91 2.82 2.14
N ILE A 20 10.84 3.14 2.87
CA ILE A 20 10.72 4.40 3.62
C ILE A 20 11.06 4.13 5.09
N PRO A 21 11.87 4.99 5.75
CA PRO A 21 12.13 4.86 7.19
C PRO A 21 10.83 4.87 8.00
N HIS A 22 10.78 4.09 9.08
CA HIS A 22 9.55 3.87 9.86
C HIS A 22 8.86 5.19 10.29
N THR A 23 9.65 6.18 10.70
CA THR A 23 9.21 7.52 11.12
C THR A 23 8.46 8.30 10.01
N HIS A 24 8.73 8.01 8.74
CA HIS A 24 8.15 8.72 7.60
C HIS A 24 7.03 7.94 6.88
N LYS A 25 6.81 6.67 7.23
CA LYS A 25 5.79 5.82 6.54
C LYS A 25 4.39 6.40 6.66
N LEU A 26 4.03 6.90 7.85
CA LEU A 26 2.71 7.50 8.08
C LEU A 26 2.51 8.73 7.22
N LEU A 27 3.46 9.68 7.27
CA LEU A 27 3.38 10.91 6.48
C LEU A 27 3.31 10.62 4.98
N ALA A 28 4.11 9.67 4.48
CA ALA A 28 4.06 9.24 3.09
C ALA A 28 2.69 8.68 2.70
N LEU A 29 2.13 7.78 3.52
CA LEU A 29 0.81 7.19 3.28
C LEU A 29 -0.29 8.26 3.34
N GLN A 30 -0.24 9.16 4.33
CA GLN A 30 -1.18 10.29 4.47
C GLN A 30 -1.16 11.18 3.23
N ASN A 31 0.02 11.53 2.71
CA ASN A 31 0.14 12.34 1.51
C ASN A 31 -0.44 11.64 0.27
N ILE A 32 -0.21 10.33 0.13
CA ILE A 32 -0.79 9.55 -0.98
C ILE A 32 -2.32 9.55 -0.85
N VAL A 33 -2.86 9.13 0.29
CA VAL A 33 -4.31 9.01 0.54
C VAL A 33 -5.01 10.37 0.45
N GLY A 34 -4.36 11.44 0.89
CA GLY A 34 -4.86 12.81 0.79
C GLY A 34 -4.96 13.32 -0.66
N CYS A 35 -4.17 12.77 -1.58
CA CYS A 35 -4.24 13.11 -3.01
C CYS A 35 -5.18 12.19 -3.80
N LEU A 36 -5.69 11.09 -3.24
CA LEU A 36 -6.62 10.22 -3.94
C LEU A 36 -8.00 10.85 -4.03
N LYS A 37 -8.63 10.75 -5.20
CA LYS A 37 -10.05 11.07 -5.34
C LYS A 37 -10.92 10.10 -4.54
N MET A 38 -12.13 10.53 -4.21
CA MET A 38 -13.14 9.68 -3.58
C MET A 38 -13.49 8.49 -4.49
N GLY A 39 -13.69 7.32 -3.90
CA GLY A 39 -13.93 6.06 -4.60
C GLY A 39 -12.68 5.42 -5.21
N ALA A 40 -11.53 6.10 -5.22
CA ALA A 40 -10.30 5.51 -5.75
C ALA A 40 -9.86 4.31 -4.91
N LEU A 41 -9.33 3.29 -5.59
CA LEU A 41 -8.81 2.07 -5.00
C LEU A 41 -7.31 2.16 -4.77
N LEU A 42 -6.88 1.84 -3.56
CA LEU A 42 -5.48 1.66 -3.19
C LEU A 42 -5.20 0.17 -3.02
N VAL A 43 -4.44 -0.40 -3.95
CA VAL A 43 -3.96 -1.78 -3.88
C VAL A 43 -2.58 -1.79 -3.26
N TYR A 44 -2.49 -2.23 -2.00
CA TYR A 44 -1.23 -2.33 -1.26
C TYR A 44 -0.70 -3.77 -1.30
N MET A 45 0.57 -3.93 -1.69
CA MET A 45 1.25 -5.21 -1.82
C MET A 45 2.63 -5.14 -1.17
N ASP A 46 2.77 -5.69 0.03
CA ASP A 46 4.03 -5.63 0.79
C ASP A 46 4.12 -6.69 1.90
N TYR A 47 5.33 -6.91 2.40
CA TYR A 47 5.59 -7.72 3.59
C TYR A 47 6.80 -7.20 4.39
N PRO A 48 6.65 -7.00 5.72
CA PRO A 48 5.43 -7.15 6.51
C PRO A 48 4.41 -6.02 6.26
N TYR A 49 3.13 -6.30 6.50
CA TYR A 49 2.09 -5.27 6.41
C TYR A 49 2.18 -4.30 7.61
N PRO A 50 2.31 -2.98 7.40
CA PRO A 50 2.49 -2.02 8.48
C PRO A 50 1.15 -1.68 9.15
N HIS A 51 0.68 -2.60 10.00
CA HIS A 51 -0.61 -2.53 10.69
C HIS A 51 -0.87 -1.20 11.38
N SER A 52 0.09 -0.70 12.18
CA SER A 52 -0.03 0.55 12.93
C SER A 52 -0.14 1.78 12.03
N VAL A 53 0.51 1.77 10.86
CA VAL A 53 0.46 2.88 9.92
C VAL A 53 -0.91 2.94 9.25
N PHE A 54 -1.43 1.79 8.82
CA PHE A 54 -2.74 1.72 8.16
C PHE A 54 -3.91 1.94 9.13
N SER A 55 -3.80 1.54 10.41
CA SER A 55 -4.85 1.82 11.39
C SER A 55 -5.05 3.32 11.59
N LEU A 56 -3.98 4.11 11.52
CA LEU A 56 -4.03 5.58 11.68
C LEU A 56 -4.65 6.32 10.48
N VAL A 57 -4.81 5.65 9.33
CA VAL A 57 -5.50 6.21 8.15
C VAL A 57 -6.81 5.47 7.84
N SER A 58 -7.26 4.59 8.74
CA SER A 58 -8.45 3.77 8.55
C SER A 58 -9.74 4.58 8.44
N SER A 59 -9.80 5.76 9.05
CA SER A 59 -10.91 6.71 8.86
C SER A 59 -11.06 7.17 7.41
N HIS A 60 -9.99 7.06 6.62
CA HIS A 60 -9.92 7.57 5.26
C HIS A 60 -9.94 6.47 4.20
N LEU A 61 -9.59 5.25 4.59
CA LEU A 61 -9.46 4.08 3.73
C LEU A 61 -10.28 2.92 4.29
N LYS A 62 -11.27 2.47 3.51
CA LYS A 62 -12.10 1.31 3.86
C LYS A 62 -11.50 0.10 3.20
N GLU A 63 -11.10 -0.91 3.97
CA GLU A 63 -10.67 -2.19 3.40
C GLU A 63 -11.88 -2.86 2.71
N VAL A 64 -11.79 -3.04 1.38
CA VAL A 64 -12.88 -3.61 0.56
C VAL A 64 -12.55 -5.01 0.06
N CYS A 65 -11.26 -5.37 0.00
CA CYS A 65 -10.84 -6.72 -0.31
C CYS A 65 -9.55 -7.07 0.43
N LYS A 66 -9.45 -8.33 0.84
CA LYS A 66 -8.30 -8.88 1.53
C LYS A 66 -7.96 -10.25 0.96
N SER A 67 -6.77 -10.37 0.39
CA SER A 67 -6.18 -11.69 0.09
C SER A 67 -4.99 -11.90 1.01
N ARG A 68 -5.21 -12.71 2.05
CA ARG A 68 -4.12 -13.24 2.88
C ARG A 68 -3.64 -14.54 2.26
N LYS A 69 -2.57 -14.46 1.48
CA LYS A 69 -1.74 -15.62 1.18
C LYS A 69 -0.44 -15.46 1.94
N ASP A 70 -0.25 -16.31 2.95
CA ASP A 70 0.97 -16.30 3.77
C ASP A 70 2.21 -16.69 2.97
N ARG A 71 2.02 -17.41 1.85
CA ARG A 71 3.09 -17.83 0.96
C ARG A 71 2.58 -18.02 -0.47
N TYR A 72 3.16 -17.30 -1.41
CA TYR A 72 2.99 -17.54 -2.85
C TYR A 72 4.11 -18.48 -3.29
N ARG A 73 3.73 -19.65 -3.81
CA ARG A 73 4.68 -20.56 -4.45
C ARG A 73 4.95 -20.06 -5.86
N LEU A 74 6.21 -19.79 -6.16
CA LEU A 74 6.62 -19.46 -7.52
C LEU A 74 6.78 -20.79 -8.26
N LYS A 75 6.09 -20.95 -9.39
CA LYS A 75 6.32 -22.12 -10.26
C LYS A 75 7.79 -22.10 -10.72
N SER A 76 8.38 -23.28 -10.92
CA SER A 76 9.79 -23.41 -11.35
C SER A 76 10.10 -22.63 -12.62
N GLN A 77 9.12 -22.48 -13.53
CA GLN A 77 9.25 -21.65 -14.73
C GLN A 77 9.58 -20.16 -14.46
N TYR A 78 9.35 -19.66 -13.25
CA TYR A 78 9.64 -18.27 -12.86
C TYR A 78 10.97 -18.10 -12.12
N SER A 79 11.64 -19.17 -11.67
CA SER A 79 12.91 -19.04 -10.93
C SER A 79 14.04 -18.49 -11.81
N GLY A 80 14.02 -18.79 -13.12
CA GLY A 80 14.96 -18.24 -14.10
C GLY A 80 14.73 -16.78 -14.45
N LEU A 81 13.48 -16.27 -14.33
CA LEU A 81 13.13 -14.90 -14.74
C LEU A 81 13.60 -13.81 -13.76
N PHE A 82 13.82 -14.17 -12.50
CA PHE A 82 14.26 -13.23 -11.46
C PHE A 82 15.75 -13.30 -11.16
N GLY A 83 16.54 -14.06 -11.96
CA GLY A 83 17.97 -14.26 -11.73
C GLY A 83 18.31 -14.88 -10.37
N CYS A 84 17.32 -15.44 -9.69
CA CYS A 84 17.40 -15.96 -8.33
C CYS A 84 16.93 -17.41 -8.33
N SER A 85 17.86 -18.34 -8.48
CA SER A 85 17.59 -19.79 -8.52
C SER A 85 16.99 -20.35 -7.21
N ASN A 86 17.08 -19.61 -6.10
CA ASN A 86 16.76 -20.13 -4.76
C ASN A 86 15.47 -19.56 -4.14
N ILE A 87 14.72 -18.68 -4.81
CA ILE A 87 13.46 -18.14 -4.25
C ILE A 87 12.28 -18.99 -4.76
N ALA A 88 11.99 -20.09 -4.06
CA ALA A 88 10.83 -20.93 -4.37
C ALA A 88 9.49 -20.33 -3.86
N THR A 89 9.56 -19.39 -2.92
CA THR A 89 8.39 -18.86 -2.23
C THR A 89 8.56 -17.40 -1.84
N CYS A 90 7.50 -16.60 -1.92
CA CYS A 90 7.49 -15.24 -1.39
C CYS A 90 6.29 -15.00 -0.46
N ARG A 91 6.42 -14.05 0.46
CA ARG A 91 5.30 -13.58 1.31
C ARG A 91 4.85 -12.22 0.81
N ALA A 92 3.54 -12.02 0.69
CA ALA A 92 2.98 -10.71 0.38
C ALA A 92 1.59 -10.58 1.02
N ASN A 93 1.33 -9.46 1.67
CA ASN A 93 -0.03 -9.09 2.03
C ASN A 93 -0.59 -8.25 0.89
N VAL A 94 -1.70 -8.70 0.29
CA VAL A 94 -2.43 -7.95 -0.72
C VAL A 94 -3.72 -7.46 -0.09
N LYS A 95 -3.85 -6.15 -0.01
CA LYS A 95 -5.05 -5.48 0.50
C LYS A 95 -5.52 -4.41 -0.45
N VAL A 96 -6.83 -4.30 -0.60
CA VAL A 96 -7.46 -3.27 -1.41
C VAL A 96 -8.28 -2.37 -0.48
N PHE A 97 -8.04 -1.07 -0.59
CA PHE A 97 -8.77 -0.06 0.15
C PHE A 97 -9.48 0.88 -0.80
N GLU A 98 -10.69 1.30 -0.43
CA GLU A 98 -11.42 2.37 -1.11
C GLU A 98 -11.29 3.67 -0.30
N ARG A 99 -11.03 4.78 -1.00
CA ARG A 99 -11.07 6.12 -0.41
C ARG A 99 -12.51 6.58 -0.21
N TYR A 100 -12.95 6.74 1.04
CA TYR A 100 -14.38 6.98 1.32
C TYR A 100 -14.71 8.22 2.16
N GLN A 101 -13.74 9.04 2.56
CA GLN A 101 -13.99 10.28 3.34
C GLN A 101 -13.35 11.52 2.72
N ARG A 102 -14.11 12.59 2.49
CA ARG A 102 -13.67 13.75 1.69
C ARG A 102 -12.55 14.61 2.30
N SER A 103 -12.43 14.65 3.62
CA SER A 103 -11.52 15.57 4.33
C SER A 103 -10.34 14.85 4.98
N PHE A 104 -9.15 15.01 4.38
CA PHE A 104 -7.87 14.67 5.02
C PHE A 104 -7.31 15.95 5.67
N LYS A 105 -7.65 16.22 6.94
CA LYS A 105 -6.97 17.28 7.68
C LYS A 105 -5.61 16.74 8.13
N ILE A 106 -4.54 17.10 7.42
CA ILE A 106 -3.18 16.85 7.88
C ILE A 106 -2.95 17.78 9.06
N ASN A 107 -3.09 17.26 10.29
CA ASN A 107 -2.68 17.99 11.49
C ASN A 107 -1.16 18.03 11.50
N TYR A 108 -0.59 19.08 10.91
CA TYR A 108 0.79 19.46 11.19
C TYR A 108 0.84 19.90 12.66
N LYS A 109 1.15 18.99 13.58
CA LYS A 109 1.78 19.42 14.83
C LYS A 109 3.16 19.91 14.42
N LYS A 110 3.33 21.25 14.34
CA LYS A 110 4.65 21.87 14.35
C LYS A 110 5.32 21.41 15.65
N SER A 111 6.37 20.60 15.52
CA SER A 111 7.36 20.41 16.57
C SER A 111 8.22 21.66 16.69
#